data_AF-A0ABD6ALI7-F1
#
_entry.id   AF-A0ABD6ALI7-F1
#
_cell.length_a   1.000
_cell.length_b   1.000
_cell.length_c   1.000
_cell.angle_alpha   90.00
_cell.angle_beta   90.00
_cell.angle_gamma   90.00
#
_symmetry.space_group_name_H-M   'P 1'
#
loop_
_entity.id
_entity.type
_entity.pdbx_description
1 polymer ?
#
loop_
_entity_poly.entity_id
_entity_poly.type
_entity_poly.pdbx_seq_one_letter_code
_entity_poly.pdbx_strand_id
1 'polypeptide(L)'
;MSDVRPEDETAGGDAVGGAADATDAESSGGGSDEGESDVPPHRAVPRSGRLDSEERQGTPYTESQVIMPTVKIVAPFAFTYGLFITFHGAGSPGGGFQGGAIVAAVVFMIAFAFGIEATRDWLANTVVVALAVGGALAFAGIGLIPVARGGAFLQYDLLPIPVKYGLESVEVFGIAAIVSGVLMGLFFLLANGFDSDGSGFGDTGSAEDDADEPAGEPGGRESDRTAAADGGER
;
A
#
# COMPACT_ATOMS: atom_id res chain seq x y z
N MET A 1 41.41 58.00 17.19
CA MET A 1 41.55 58.05 18.66
C MET A 1 40.32 57.35 19.22
N SER A 2 40.43 56.04 19.46
CA SER A 2 40.71 55.43 20.78
C SER A 2 39.44 55.41 21.64
N ASP A 3 38.67 54.33 21.67
CA ASP A 3 38.90 53.04 22.36
C ASP A 3 38.14 52.99 23.70
N VAL A 4 37.89 51.78 24.18
CA VAL A 4 37.60 51.36 25.57
C VAL A 4 36.12 51.04 25.90
N ARG A 5 35.82 49.72 25.94
CA ARG A 5 34.87 49.09 26.90
C ARG A 5 35.51 49.04 28.30
N PRO A 6 34.72 48.97 29.39
CA PRO A 6 34.49 47.68 30.09
C PRO A 6 33.04 47.53 30.60
N GLU A 7 32.41 46.35 30.51
CA GLU A 7 32.32 45.23 31.49
C GLU A 7 31.41 45.48 32.72
N ASP A 8 30.60 44.44 32.99
CA ASP A 8 30.04 43.95 34.27
C ASP A 8 28.58 44.18 34.75
N GLU A 9 27.89 43.03 34.82
CA GLU A 9 27.14 42.43 35.95
C GLU A 9 25.96 43.19 36.57
N THR A 10 24.74 42.65 36.61
CA THR A 10 24.32 41.51 37.45
C THR A 10 22.83 41.21 37.14
N ALA A 11 22.47 39.97 36.85
CA ALA A 11 21.96 38.95 37.79
C ALA A 11 20.44 38.94 37.95
N GLY A 12 19.87 37.74 37.78
CA GLY A 12 18.45 37.44 37.97
C GLY A 12 18.08 36.11 37.34
N GLY A 13 18.86 35.07 37.66
CA GLY A 13 18.64 33.70 37.23
C GLY A 13 17.90 32.83 38.26
N ASP A 14 17.83 31.56 37.87
CA ASP A 14 17.62 30.33 38.63
C ASP A 14 16.17 29.94 38.94
N ALA A 15 15.60 28.85 38.41
CA ALA A 15 16.11 27.48 38.25
C ALA A 15 16.49 26.83 39.59
N VAL A 16 15.48 26.22 40.22
CA VAL A 16 15.57 25.29 41.36
C VAL A 16 15.02 23.97 40.82
N GLY A 17 15.58 22.76 41.00
CA GLY A 17 16.56 22.13 41.91
C GLY A 17 16.19 20.62 41.87
N GLY A 18 16.96 19.61 42.26
CA GLY A 18 18.29 19.42 42.84
C GLY A 18 18.66 17.92 42.67
N ALA A 19 19.95 17.59 42.55
CA ALA A 19 20.79 16.91 43.57
C ALA A 19 20.36 15.45 43.87
N ALA A 20 21.07 14.42 43.40
CA ALA A 20 22.40 13.91 43.80
C ALA A 20 22.29 12.76 44.81
N ASP A 21 22.92 11.62 44.52
CA ASP A 21 23.65 10.86 45.52
C ASP A 21 24.77 10.05 44.86
N ALA A 22 25.95 10.13 45.46
CA ALA A 22 27.15 9.40 45.13
C ALA A 22 27.72 8.90 46.44
N THR A 23 28.10 7.63 46.53
CA THR A 23 29.05 7.18 47.55
C THR A 23 29.74 5.89 47.12
N ASP A 24 31.03 6.02 46.85
CA ASP A 24 32.02 4.96 46.91
C ASP A 24 32.36 4.64 48.37
N ALA A 25 32.52 3.37 48.71
CA ALA A 25 33.28 2.93 49.87
C ALA A 25 33.82 1.51 49.67
N GLU A 26 35.15 1.42 49.51
CA GLU A 26 35.93 0.19 49.55
C GLU A 26 35.88 -0.48 50.92
N SER A 27 35.90 -1.81 50.95
CA SER A 27 36.37 -2.59 52.09
C SER A 27 37.03 -3.89 51.60
N SER A 28 38.32 -4.00 51.89
CA SER A 28 39.23 -5.09 51.58
C SER A 28 39.33 -6.11 52.73
N GLY A 29 39.57 -7.37 52.37
CA GLY A 29 40.05 -8.47 53.24
C GLY A 29 39.03 -9.60 53.38
N GLY A 30 39.29 -10.88 53.13
CA GLY A 30 40.53 -11.63 52.92
C GLY A 30 40.35 -12.99 53.63
N GLY A 31 40.54 -14.11 52.90
CA GLY A 31 40.82 -15.42 53.51
C GLY A 31 39.82 -16.56 53.24
N SER A 32 40.30 -17.55 52.46
CA SER A 32 40.11 -19.02 52.56
C SER A 32 38.69 -19.62 52.62
N ASP A 33 38.30 -20.38 51.60
CA ASP A 33 38.32 -21.86 51.66
C ASP A 33 37.97 -22.46 50.28
N GLU A 34 38.89 -23.23 49.70
CA GLU A 34 38.62 -24.09 48.55
C GLU A 34 37.90 -25.35 49.04
N GLY A 35 36.58 -25.26 49.15
CA GLY A 35 35.70 -26.38 49.45
C GLY A 35 35.10 -26.96 48.18
N GLU A 36 35.68 -28.07 47.72
CA GLU A 36 35.14 -29.01 46.74
C GLU A 36 33.63 -29.26 47.02
N SER A 37 32.75 -28.79 46.14
CA SER A 37 31.32 -29.10 46.20
C SER A 37 30.94 -29.99 45.03
N ASP A 38 30.89 -31.29 45.32
CA ASP A 38 30.25 -32.32 44.51
C ASP A 38 28.81 -31.91 44.16
N VAL A 39 28.62 -31.37 42.96
CA VAL A 39 27.28 -31.14 42.39
C VAL A 39 26.91 -32.38 41.56
N PRO A 40 25.85 -33.14 41.93
CA PRO A 40 25.41 -34.28 41.15
C PRO A 40 25.01 -33.86 39.72
N PRO A 41 25.28 -34.68 38.69
CA PRO A 41 24.87 -34.36 37.32
C PRO A 41 23.34 -34.42 37.25
N HIS A 42 22.72 -33.24 37.25
CA HIS A 42 21.32 -33.10 36.97
C HIS A 42 21.10 -33.56 35.52
N ARG A 43 20.35 -34.65 35.39
CA ARG A 43 19.84 -35.21 34.13
C ARG A 43 19.32 -34.07 33.24
N ALA A 44 20.09 -33.69 32.22
CA ALA A 44 19.62 -32.78 31.19
C ALA A 44 18.48 -33.47 30.44
N VAL A 45 17.27 -32.96 30.63
CA VAL A 45 16.12 -33.35 29.82
C VAL A 45 16.39 -32.85 28.39
N PRO A 46 16.42 -33.71 27.36
CA PRO A 46 16.55 -33.23 25.99
C PRO A 46 15.27 -32.43 25.67
N ARG A 47 15.41 -31.11 25.53
CA ARG A 47 14.37 -30.27 24.92
C ARG A 47 14.33 -30.59 23.43
N SER A 48 13.67 -31.68 23.05
CA SER A 48 13.22 -31.87 21.67
C SER A 48 12.03 -30.95 21.42
N GLY A 49 12.09 -30.13 20.37
CA GLY A 49 10.97 -29.29 19.93
C GLY A 49 11.25 -27.79 19.92
N ARG A 50 12.46 -27.37 19.57
CA ARG A 50 12.73 -25.98 19.20
C ARG A 50 13.22 -25.96 17.75
N LEU A 51 12.49 -25.20 16.94
CA LEU A 51 12.70 -24.87 15.53
C LEU A 51 11.91 -25.68 14.49
N ASP A 52 10.62 -25.89 14.72
CA ASP A 52 9.64 -25.82 13.62
C ASP A 52 9.10 -24.38 13.61
N SER A 53 9.91 -23.45 13.10
CA SER A 53 9.51 -22.04 12.93
C SER A 53 8.75 -21.80 11.63
N GLU A 54 8.46 -22.85 10.86
CA GLU A 54 7.79 -22.78 9.56
C GLU A 54 6.27 -22.93 9.64
N GLU A 55 5.70 -23.20 10.83
CA GLU A 55 4.24 -23.20 11.00
C GLU A 55 3.73 -21.89 11.60
N ARG A 56 3.04 -21.15 10.73
CA ARG A 56 1.94 -20.21 11.04
C ARG A 56 2.35 -18.80 11.41
N GLN A 57 2.96 -18.08 10.46
CA GLN A 57 2.50 -16.69 10.26
C GLN A 57 1.00 -16.78 10.02
N GLY A 58 0.22 -16.44 11.05
CA GLY A 58 -1.24 -16.43 10.97
C GLY A 58 -1.69 -15.64 9.74
N THR A 59 -2.90 -15.92 9.25
CA THR A 59 -3.52 -15.12 8.20
C THR A 59 -3.21 -13.64 8.44
N PRO A 60 -2.56 -12.92 7.50
CA PRO A 60 -2.12 -11.53 7.72
C PRO A 60 -3.23 -10.59 8.20
N TYR A 61 -4.48 -11.02 8.00
CA TYR A 61 -5.70 -10.38 8.44
C TYR A 61 -6.22 -11.07 9.71
N THR A 62 -5.82 -10.56 10.87
CA THR A 62 -6.56 -10.82 12.10
C THR A 62 -7.74 -9.86 12.14
N GLU A 63 -8.96 -10.37 12.25
CA GLU A 63 -10.15 -9.54 12.38
C GLU A 63 -10.05 -8.64 13.62
N SER A 64 -9.70 -7.38 13.40
CA SER A 64 -9.61 -6.39 14.47
C SER A 64 -11.01 -5.93 14.86
N GLN A 65 -11.38 -6.22 16.11
CA GLN A 65 -12.66 -5.82 16.72
C GLN A 65 -12.84 -4.30 16.83
N VAL A 66 -11.76 -3.52 16.63
CA VAL A 66 -11.81 -2.06 16.67
C VAL A 66 -11.68 -1.47 15.26
N ILE A 67 -10.67 -1.89 14.49
CA ILE A 67 -10.37 -1.27 13.19
C ILE A 67 -11.52 -1.48 12.21
N MET A 68 -12.04 -2.71 12.11
CA MET A 68 -13.06 -3.03 11.10
C MET A 68 -14.38 -2.26 11.34
N PRO A 69 -14.95 -2.21 12.55
CA PRO A 69 -16.10 -1.35 12.83
C PRO A 69 -15.83 0.15 12.59
N THR A 70 -14.65 0.65 13.01
CA THR A 70 -14.30 2.06 12.81
C THR A 70 -14.25 2.41 11.33
N VAL A 71 -13.63 1.59 10.48
CA VAL A 71 -13.57 1.84 9.04
C VAL A 71 -14.96 1.80 8.41
N LYS A 72 -15.84 0.86 8.79
CA LYS A 72 -17.23 0.83 8.29
C LYS A 72 -17.99 2.12 8.57
N ILE A 73 -17.73 2.77 9.70
CA ILE A 73 -18.39 4.01 10.07
C ILE A 73 -17.69 5.20 9.39
N VAL A 74 -16.36 5.29 9.43
CA VAL A 74 -15.61 6.48 8.99
C VAL A 74 -15.50 6.57 7.46
N ALA A 75 -15.31 5.45 6.76
CA ALA A 75 -15.14 5.43 5.31
C ALA A 75 -16.23 6.19 4.52
N PRO A 76 -17.55 6.00 4.76
CA PRO A 76 -18.58 6.74 4.03
C PRO A 76 -18.53 8.26 4.27
N PHE A 77 -18.19 8.71 5.50
CA PHE A 77 -18.04 10.14 5.79
C PHE A 77 -16.79 10.71 5.11
N ALA A 78 -15.66 10.01 5.19
CA ALA A 78 -14.42 10.41 4.54
C ALA A 78 -14.58 10.46 3.02
N PHE A 79 -15.28 9.49 2.43
CA PHE A 79 -15.58 9.47 1.00
C PHE A 79 -16.45 10.66 0.59
N THR A 80 -17.54 10.91 1.32
CA THR A 80 -18.42 12.05 1.08
C THR A 80 -17.68 13.39 1.23
N TYR A 81 -16.78 13.49 2.21
CA TYR A 81 -15.93 14.66 2.38
C TYR A 81 -14.94 14.84 1.20
N GLY A 82 -14.33 13.76 0.71
CA GLY A 82 -13.50 13.80 -0.49
C GLY A 82 -14.26 14.28 -1.72
N LEU A 83 -15.50 13.81 -1.91
CA LEU A 83 -16.38 14.30 -2.97
C LEU A 83 -16.75 15.78 -2.77
N PHE A 84 -17.05 16.20 -1.54
CA PHE A 84 -17.35 17.60 -1.24
C PHE A 84 -16.18 18.53 -1.61
N ILE A 85 -14.95 18.17 -1.22
CA ILE A 85 -13.73 18.93 -1.56
C ILE A 85 -13.48 18.94 -3.07
N THR A 86 -13.78 17.82 -3.75
CA THR A 86 -13.68 17.72 -5.22
C THR A 86 -14.64 18.70 -5.91
N PHE A 87 -15.89 18.77 -5.47
CA PHE A 87 -16.92 19.61 -6.10
C PHE A 87 -16.83 21.10 -5.76
N HIS A 88 -16.11 21.50 -4.70
CA HIS A 88 -16.04 22.89 -4.24
C HIS A 88 -14.65 23.53 -4.42
N GLY A 89 -13.80 22.97 -5.28
CA GLY A 89 -12.44 23.46 -5.55
C GLY A 89 -12.36 24.90 -6.07
N ALA A 90 -13.25 25.28 -6.98
CA ALA A 90 -13.22 26.61 -7.59
C ALA A 90 -13.55 27.77 -6.61
N GLY A 91 -14.20 27.47 -5.48
CA GLY A 91 -14.67 28.47 -4.51
C GLY A 91 -14.04 28.39 -3.12
N SER A 92 -13.17 27.41 -2.86
CA SER A 92 -12.58 27.17 -1.54
C SER A 92 -11.19 26.56 -1.66
N PRO A 93 -10.33 26.64 -0.62
CA PRO A 93 -9.08 25.87 -0.60
C PRO A 93 -9.40 24.38 -0.75
N GLY A 94 -8.93 23.75 -1.82
CA GLY A 94 -9.37 22.40 -2.16
C GLY A 94 -9.21 22.07 -3.64
N GLY A 95 -10.09 21.19 -4.13
CA GLY A 95 -10.24 20.85 -5.53
C GLY A 95 -9.97 19.39 -5.85
N GLY A 96 -9.92 19.09 -7.14
CA GLY A 96 -9.87 17.72 -7.66
C GLY A 96 -8.66 16.93 -7.17
N PHE A 97 -7.51 17.58 -7.00
CA PHE A 97 -6.30 16.90 -6.50
C PHE A 97 -6.47 16.38 -5.06
N GLN A 98 -6.84 17.27 -4.13
CA GLN A 98 -6.98 16.90 -2.72
C GLN A 98 -8.17 15.96 -2.51
N GLY A 99 -9.30 16.24 -3.16
CA GLY A 99 -10.47 15.39 -3.09
C GLY A 99 -10.23 13.99 -3.66
N GLY A 100 -9.55 13.90 -4.81
CA GLY A 100 -9.14 12.63 -5.41
C GLY A 100 -8.17 11.83 -4.54
N ALA A 101 -7.26 12.51 -3.83
CA ALA A 101 -6.36 11.88 -2.86
C ALA A 101 -7.11 11.33 -1.64
N ILE A 102 -8.11 12.05 -1.13
CA ILE A 102 -8.98 11.57 -0.04
C ILE A 102 -9.75 10.32 -0.49
N VAL A 103 -10.31 10.34 -1.70
CA VAL A 103 -11.02 9.18 -2.26
C VAL A 103 -10.11 7.94 -2.36
N ALA A 104 -8.86 8.11 -2.81
CA ALA A 104 -7.88 7.02 -2.79
C ALA A 104 -7.55 6.55 -1.37
N ALA A 105 -7.39 7.47 -0.42
CA ALA A 105 -7.12 7.13 0.98
C ALA A 105 -8.26 6.32 1.63
N VAL A 106 -9.52 6.55 1.23
CA VAL A 106 -10.65 5.71 1.67
C VAL A 106 -10.46 4.26 1.17
N VAL A 107 -10.05 4.08 -0.07
CA VAL A 107 -9.75 2.73 -0.60
C VAL A 107 -8.61 2.08 0.16
N PHE A 108 -7.56 2.84 0.50
CA PHE A 108 -6.44 2.32 1.32
C PHE A 108 -6.92 1.89 2.71
N MET A 109 -7.78 2.69 3.33
CA MET A 109 -8.39 2.39 4.62
C MET A 109 -9.17 1.08 4.59
N ILE A 110 -9.95 0.85 3.52
CA ILE A 110 -10.69 -0.40 3.31
C ILE A 110 -9.70 -1.56 3.11
N ALA A 111 -8.67 -1.38 2.28
CA ALA A 111 -7.65 -2.39 2.03
C ALA A 111 -6.90 -2.81 3.30
N PHE A 112 -6.56 -1.88 4.19
CA PHE A 112 -5.92 -2.22 5.46
C PHE A 112 -6.86 -2.87 6.48
N ALA A 113 -8.17 -2.57 6.43
CA ALA A 113 -9.14 -3.13 7.38
C ALA A 113 -9.70 -4.50 6.98
N PHE A 114 -9.88 -4.74 5.68
CA PHE A 114 -10.53 -5.94 5.13
C PHE A 114 -9.62 -6.80 4.28
N GLY A 115 -8.43 -6.30 3.96
CA GLY A 115 -7.43 -6.97 3.16
C GLY A 115 -7.28 -6.43 1.76
N ILE A 116 -6.03 -6.42 1.29
CA ILE A 116 -5.65 -5.79 0.03
C ILE A 116 -6.23 -6.57 -1.15
N GLU A 117 -6.08 -7.90 -1.16
CA GLU A 117 -6.56 -8.73 -2.27
C GLU A 117 -8.09 -8.69 -2.36
N ALA A 118 -8.80 -8.80 -1.23
CA ALA A 118 -10.25 -8.68 -1.18
C ALA A 118 -10.73 -7.30 -1.69
N THR A 119 -9.99 -6.23 -1.39
CA THR A 119 -10.31 -4.87 -1.85
C THR A 119 -10.02 -4.69 -3.34
N ARG A 120 -8.95 -5.30 -3.84
CA ARG A 120 -8.60 -5.34 -5.28
C ARG A 120 -9.62 -6.13 -6.08
N ASP A 121 -10.10 -7.26 -5.57
CA ASP A 121 -11.15 -8.06 -6.21
C ASP A 121 -12.48 -7.30 -6.24
N TRP A 122 -12.81 -6.58 -5.15
CA TRP A 122 -13.96 -5.70 -5.10
C TRP A 122 -13.82 -4.52 -6.07
N LEU A 123 -12.63 -3.89 -6.11
CA LEU A 123 -12.32 -2.76 -6.97
C LEU A 123 -11.64 -3.24 -8.25
N ALA A 124 -12.44 -3.80 -9.16
CA ALA A 124 -11.96 -4.35 -10.43
C ALA A 124 -10.89 -3.46 -11.08
N ASN A 125 -9.76 -4.04 -11.51
CA ASN A 125 -8.63 -3.32 -12.09
C ASN A 125 -9.04 -2.36 -13.22
N THR A 126 -10.05 -2.74 -14.00
CA THR A 126 -10.66 -1.91 -15.04
C THR A 126 -11.11 -0.54 -14.53
N VAL A 127 -11.63 -0.44 -13.30
CA VAL A 127 -12.07 0.83 -12.68
C VAL A 127 -10.87 1.73 -12.44
N VAL A 128 -9.79 1.20 -11.88
CA VAL A 128 -8.56 1.96 -11.58
C VAL A 128 -7.96 2.53 -12.88
N VAL A 129 -7.84 1.68 -13.90
CA VAL A 129 -7.35 2.09 -15.23
C VAL A 129 -8.31 3.08 -15.89
N ALA A 130 -9.62 2.84 -15.82
CA ALA A 130 -10.63 3.74 -16.37
C ALA A 130 -10.61 5.12 -15.71
N LEU A 131 -10.37 5.21 -14.41
CA LEU A 131 -10.22 6.49 -13.72
C LEU A 131 -8.98 7.27 -14.20
N ALA A 132 -7.83 6.59 -14.28
CA ALA A 132 -6.59 7.23 -14.72
C ALA A 132 -6.65 7.67 -16.20
N VAL A 133 -6.97 6.73 -17.09
CA VAL A 133 -7.02 6.97 -18.54
C VAL A 133 -8.23 7.85 -18.90
N GLY A 134 -9.40 7.53 -18.35
CA GLY A 134 -10.63 8.31 -18.58
C GLY A 134 -10.50 9.74 -18.07
N GLY A 135 -9.87 9.95 -16.92
CA GLY A 135 -9.57 11.28 -16.41
C GLY A 135 -8.60 12.06 -17.31
N ALA A 136 -7.55 11.41 -17.81
CA ALA A 136 -6.63 12.03 -18.77
C ALA A 136 -7.33 12.41 -20.09
N LEU A 137 -8.18 11.53 -20.60
CA LEU A 137 -8.98 11.78 -21.80
C LEU A 137 -10.00 12.90 -21.56
N ALA A 138 -10.66 12.95 -20.40
CA ALA A 138 -11.59 14.00 -20.04
C ALA A 138 -10.87 15.36 -19.93
N PHE A 139 -9.71 15.40 -19.28
CA PHE A 139 -8.88 16.60 -19.19
C PHE A 139 -8.49 17.13 -20.58
N ALA A 140 -7.96 16.25 -21.43
CA ALA A 140 -7.59 16.59 -22.80
C ALA A 140 -8.81 17.04 -23.61
N GLY A 141 -9.92 16.31 -23.52
CA GLY A 141 -11.18 16.64 -24.20
C GLY A 141 -11.68 18.03 -23.81
N ILE A 142 -11.81 18.31 -22.51
CA ILE A 142 -12.28 19.62 -22.01
C ILE A 142 -11.36 20.74 -22.50
N GLY A 143 -10.04 20.58 -22.38
CA GLY A 143 -9.09 21.61 -22.78
C GLY A 143 -8.97 21.82 -24.29
N LEU A 144 -9.32 20.83 -25.11
CA LEU A 144 -9.35 20.95 -26.57
C LEU A 144 -10.61 21.63 -27.11
N ILE A 145 -11.70 21.72 -26.33
CA ILE A 145 -12.94 22.38 -26.78
C ILE A 145 -12.71 23.86 -27.18
N PRO A 146 -12.01 24.70 -26.39
CA PRO A 146 -11.66 26.05 -26.81
C PRO A 146 -10.74 26.10 -28.03
N VAL A 147 -9.80 25.15 -28.16
CA VAL A 147 -8.89 25.05 -29.31
C VAL A 147 -9.66 24.80 -30.60
N ALA A 148 -10.66 23.92 -30.57
CA ALA A 148 -11.55 23.68 -31.70
C ALA A 148 -12.36 24.93 -32.12
N ARG A 149 -12.47 25.94 -31.24
CA ARG A 149 -13.08 27.24 -31.52
C ARG A 149 -12.07 28.34 -31.90
N GLY A 150 -10.80 28.00 -32.10
CA GLY A 150 -9.73 28.94 -32.44
C GLY A 150 -9.08 29.64 -31.23
N GLY A 151 -9.32 29.15 -30.02
CA GLY A 151 -8.70 29.61 -28.77
C GLY A 151 -7.45 28.84 -28.36
N ALA A 152 -6.91 29.22 -27.20
CA ALA A 152 -5.88 28.46 -26.50
C ALA A 152 -6.48 27.30 -25.67
N PHE A 153 -5.65 26.33 -25.30
CA PHE A 153 -6.04 25.20 -24.44
C PHE A 153 -6.58 25.71 -23.10
N LEU A 154 -7.72 25.16 -22.65
CA LEU A 154 -8.45 25.59 -21.44
C LEU A 154 -8.83 27.08 -21.39
N GLN A 155 -8.93 27.76 -22.53
CA GLN A 155 -9.41 29.15 -22.58
C GLN A 155 -10.94 29.20 -22.40
N TYR A 156 -11.38 29.25 -21.14
CA TYR A 156 -12.81 29.22 -20.79
C TYR A 156 -13.60 30.45 -21.25
N ASP A 157 -12.95 31.60 -21.45
CA ASP A 157 -13.59 32.85 -21.87
C ASP A 157 -14.31 32.75 -23.23
N LEU A 158 -13.93 31.77 -24.05
CA LEU A 158 -14.53 31.52 -25.37
C LEU A 158 -15.76 30.61 -25.32
N LEU A 159 -16.08 30.04 -24.16
CA LEU A 159 -17.20 29.12 -23.99
C LEU A 159 -18.44 29.89 -23.53
N PRO A 160 -19.65 29.55 -24.02
CA PRO A 160 -20.90 30.16 -23.58
C PRO A 160 -21.37 29.58 -22.23
N ILE A 161 -20.45 29.37 -21.29
CA ILE A 161 -20.71 28.87 -19.94
C ILE A 161 -19.93 29.74 -18.93
N PRO A 162 -20.43 29.91 -17.70
CA PRO A 162 -19.65 30.55 -16.65
C PRO A 162 -18.31 29.84 -16.44
N VAL A 163 -17.20 30.60 -16.39
CA VAL A 163 -15.83 30.08 -16.22
C VAL A 163 -15.72 29.14 -15.03
N LYS A 164 -16.43 29.45 -13.94
CA LYS A 164 -16.53 28.60 -12.74
C LYS A 164 -16.85 27.14 -13.09
N TYR A 165 -17.87 26.91 -13.90
CA TYR A 165 -18.29 25.55 -14.26
C TYR A 165 -17.28 24.87 -15.20
N GLY A 166 -16.58 25.64 -16.03
CA GLY A 166 -15.47 25.12 -16.84
C GLY A 166 -14.33 24.60 -15.97
N LEU A 167 -13.93 25.38 -14.96
CA LEU A 167 -12.89 25.01 -14.00
C LEU A 167 -13.32 23.80 -13.14
N GLU A 168 -14.53 23.83 -12.58
CA GLU A 168 -15.05 22.70 -11.80
C GLU A 168 -15.13 21.42 -12.64
N SER A 169 -15.48 21.51 -13.93
CA SER A 169 -15.54 20.34 -14.81
C SER A 169 -14.17 19.68 -15.00
N VAL A 170 -13.10 20.48 -15.21
CA VAL A 170 -11.76 19.91 -15.40
C VAL A 170 -11.21 19.30 -14.10
N GLU A 171 -11.52 19.91 -12.96
CA GLU A 171 -11.11 19.41 -11.66
C GLU A 171 -11.80 18.10 -11.31
N VAL A 172 -13.12 18.04 -11.50
CA VAL A 172 -13.96 16.90 -11.12
C VAL A 172 -13.75 15.71 -12.06
N PHE A 173 -13.85 15.92 -13.37
CA PHE A 173 -13.80 14.82 -14.34
C PHE A 173 -12.39 14.48 -14.82
N GLY A 174 -11.48 15.46 -14.79
CA GLY A 174 -10.10 15.25 -15.16
C GLY A 174 -9.24 14.91 -13.95
N ILE A 175 -8.89 15.94 -13.18
CA ILE A 175 -7.83 15.86 -12.17
C ILE A 175 -8.18 14.89 -11.05
N ALA A 176 -9.39 14.91 -10.50
CA ALA A 176 -9.79 14.02 -9.41
C ALA A 176 -9.75 12.55 -9.84
N ALA A 177 -10.27 12.23 -11.03
CA ALA A 177 -10.25 10.89 -11.58
C ALA A 177 -8.81 10.39 -11.80
N ILE A 178 -7.93 11.22 -12.38
CA ILE A 178 -6.51 10.90 -12.57
C ILE A 178 -5.85 10.61 -11.22
N VAL A 179 -6.00 11.51 -10.25
CA VAL A 179 -5.33 11.38 -8.95
C VAL A 179 -5.83 10.15 -8.20
N SER A 180 -7.13 9.93 -8.12
CA SER A 180 -7.69 8.72 -7.51
C SER A 180 -7.19 7.45 -8.20
N GLY A 181 -7.28 7.38 -9.53
CA GLY A 181 -6.86 6.20 -10.30
C GLY A 181 -5.37 5.91 -10.19
N VAL A 182 -4.51 6.92 -10.30
CA VAL A 182 -3.05 6.76 -10.18
C VAL A 182 -2.65 6.35 -8.78
N LEU A 183 -3.23 6.96 -7.73
CA LEU A 183 -2.90 6.59 -6.35
C LEU A 183 -3.37 5.17 -6.01
N MET A 184 -4.58 4.78 -6.44
CA MET A 184 -5.07 3.41 -6.28
C MET A 184 -4.21 2.41 -7.06
N GLY A 185 -3.87 2.72 -8.31
CA GLY A 185 -3.01 1.88 -9.14
C GLY A 185 -1.62 1.69 -8.54
N LEU A 186 -1.01 2.77 -8.08
CA LEU A 186 0.29 2.71 -7.41
C LEU A 186 0.21 1.92 -6.10
N PHE A 187 -0.84 2.09 -5.32
CA PHE A 187 -1.05 1.33 -4.10
C PHE A 187 -1.11 -0.18 -4.36
N PHE A 188 -1.92 -0.62 -5.33
CA PHE A 188 -2.02 -2.05 -5.65
C PHE A 188 -0.74 -2.60 -6.30
N LEU A 189 -0.07 -1.80 -7.14
CA LEU A 189 1.21 -2.18 -7.75
C LEU A 189 2.28 -2.39 -6.67
N LEU A 190 2.38 -1.48 -5.71
CA LEU A 190 3.32 -1.60 -4.59
C LEU A 190 2.95 -2.77 -3.68
N ALA A 191 1.66 -2.99 -3.43
CA ALA A 191 1.19 -4.08 -2.58
C ALA A 191 1.42 -5.46 -3.18
N ASN A 192 1.45 -5.58 -4.51
CA ASN A 192 1.76 -6.83 -5.20
C ASN A 192 3.25 -7.21 -5.11
N GLY A 193 4.12 -6.28 -4.72
CA GLY A 193 5.57 -6.48 -4.69
C GLY A 193 6.21 -6.34 -6.07
N PHE A 194 7.47 -5.90 -6.10
CA PHE A 194 8.28 -5.91 -7.32
C PHE A 194 8.95 -7.28 -7.44
N ASP A 195 8.24 -8.26 -8.00
CA ASP A 195 8.90 -9.47 -8.46
C ASP A 195 9.92 -9.06 -9.52
N SER A 196 11.19 -9.30 -9.20
CA SER A 196 12.34 -8.88 -9.99
C SER A 196 12.53 -9.81 -11.19
N ASP A 197 11.47 -10.04 -11.96
CA ASP A 197 11.60 -10.74 -13.23
C ASP A 197 11.89 -9.70 -14.30
N GLY A 198 13.20 -9.58 -14.59
CA GLY A 198 13.77 -8.64 -15.54
C GLY A 198 13.26 -8.80 -16.97
N SER A 199 12.05 -8.32 -17.22
CA SER A 199 11.57 -7.96 -18.56
C SER A 199 11.21 -6.47 -18.55
N GLY A 200 12.27 -5.68 -18.43
CA GLY A 200 12.24 -4.28 -18.82
C GLY A 200 11.75 -4.18 -20.27
N PHE A 201 10.96 -3.13 -20.52
CA PHE A 201 10.45 -2.72 -21.81
C PHE A 201 11.56 -2.79 -22.89
N GLY A 202 11.53 -3.83 -23.72
CA GLY A 202 12.48 -4.00 -24.83
C GLY A 202 12.98 -5.44 -25.01
N ASP A 203 12.10 -6.35 -25.40
CA ASP A 203 12.52 -7.51 -26.20
C ASP A 203 11.57 -7.67 -27.40
N THR A 204 11.91 -6.96 -28.46
CA THR A 204 11.43 -7.25 -29.81
C THR A 204 12.50 -8.08 -30.51
N GLY A 205 12.22 -9.36 -30.73
CA GLY A 205 13.04 -10.27 -31.53
C GLY A 205 13.30 -11.54 -30.74
N SER A 206 12.59 -12.62 -30.98
CA SER A 206 12.84 -13.39 -32.21
C SER A 206 11.62 -14.24 -32.56
N ALA A 207 11.08 -14.00 -33.75
CA ALA A 207 10.32 -14.99 -34.48
C ALA A 207 11.29 -15.63 -35.48
N GLU A 208 11.68 -16.87 -35.22
CA GLU A 208 12.28 -17.83 -36.15
C GLU A 208 11.92 -19.20 -35.53
N ASP A 209 10.82 -19.80 -35.97
CA ASP A 209 10.80 -20.89 -36.96
C ASP A 209 11.81 -22.00 -36.63
N ASP A 210 11.31 -23.11 -36.09
CA ASP A 210 11.56 -24.42 -36.67
C ASP A 210 10.58 -25.46 -36.10
N ALA A 211 9.81 -26.03 -37.03
CA ALA A 211 9.02 -27.22 -36.85
C ALA A 211 9.95 -28.45 -36.93
N ASP A 212 9.75 -29.45 -36.06
CA ASP A 212 9.93 -30.85 -36.47
C ASP A 212 9.24 -31.85 -35.51
N GLU A 213 8.85 -32.98 -36.11
CA GLU A 213 7.88 -34.01 -35.73
C GLU A 213 8.06 -34.81 -34.41
N PRO A 214 7.02 -35.56 -33.97
CA PRO A 214 7.05 -36.42 -32.79
C PRO A 214 7.51 -37.85 -33.11
N ALA A 215 8.44 -38.40 -32.30
CA ALA A 215 8.81 -39.81 -32.37
C ALA A 215 8.00 -40.66 -31.36
N GLY A 216 7.30 -41.68 -31.89
CA GLY A 216 6.72 -42.81 -31.13
C GLY A 216 7.81 -43.62 -30.40
N GLU A 217 7.54 -44.49 -29.43
CA GLU A 217 6.63 -45.65 -29.33
C GLU A 217 6.82 -46.22 -27.88
N PRO A 218 6.31 -47.41 -27.48
CA PRO A 218 4.95 -47.96 -27.52
C PRO A 218 4.50 -48.45 -26.11
N GLY A 219 3.20 -48.46 -25.81
CA GLY A 219 2.70 -48.93 -24.50
C GLY A 219 1.42 -49.74 -24.59
N GLY A 220 1.54 -51.06 -24.41
CA GLY A 220 0.57 -51.91 -23.71
C GLY A 220 -0.84 -52.06 -24.31
N ARG A 221 -1.06 -53.16 -25.03
CA ARG A 221 -2.40 -53.77 -25.16
C ARG A 221 -2.86 -54.27 -23.79
N GLU A 222 -3.99 -53.77 -23.30
CA GLU A 222 -4.89 -54.58 -22.48
C GLU A 222 -6.33 -54.29 -22.91
N SER A 223 -6.91 -55.29 -23.55
CA SER A 223 -8.30 -55.35 -23.94
C SER A 223 -9.12 -55.82 -22.76
N ASP A 224 -10.06 -55.01 -22.28
CA ASP A 224 -11.22 -55.56 -21.61
C ASP A 224 -12.51 -55.07 -22.30
N ARG A 225 -13.22 -56.03 -22.88
CA ARG A 225 -14.46 -55.86 -23.63
C ARG A 225 -15.58 -56.31 -22.71
N THR A 226 -16.28 -55.36 -22.10
CA THR A 226 -17.59 -55.65 -21.50
C THR A 226 -18.66 -55.32 -22.53
N ALA A 227 -19.09 -56.35 -23.27
CA ALA A 227 -20.30 -56.31 -24.09
C ALA A 227 -21.33 -57.26 -23.47
N ALA A 228 -22.47 -56.67 -23.11
CA ALA A 228 -23.65 -57.30 -22.56
C ALA A 228 -24.46 -58.08 -23.62
N ALA A 229 -25.28 -59.01 -23.10
CA ALA A 229 -26.36 -59.83 -23.68
C ALA A 229 -26.09 -61.30 -23.29
N ASP A 230 -27.01 -62.15 -22.85
CA ASP A 230 -28.45 -62.31 -23.07
C ASP A 230 -28.91 -63.36 -22.03
N GLY A 231 -30.04 -63.20 -21.33
CA GLY A 231 -31.23 -63.97 -21.70
C GLY A 231 -31.54 -65.08 -20.68
N GLY A 232 -32.22 -64.72 -19.59
CA GLY A 232 -32.77 -65.67 -18.62
C GLY A 232 -34.28 -65.80 -18.78
N GLU A 233 -34.73 -66.96 -19.26
CA GLU A 233 -36.13 -67.35 -19.32
C GLU A 233 -36.67 -67.67 -17.91
N ARG A 234 -37.80 -67.06 -17.52
CA ARG A 234 -39.04 -67.69 -17.00
C ARG A 234 -40.23 -66.74 -17.12
#